data_AF-A0A3P0XE22-F1
#
_entry.id   AF-A0A3P0XE22-F1
#
_cell.length_a   1.000
_cell.length_b   1.000
_cell.length_c   1.000
_cell.angle_alpha   90.00
_cell.angle_beta   90.00
_cell.angle_gamma   90.00
#
_symmetry.space_group_name_H-M   'P 1'
#
loop_
_entity.id
_entity.type
_entity.pdbx_description
1 polymer ?
#
loop_
_entity_poly.entity_id
_entity_poly.type
_entity_poly.pdbx_seq_one_letter_code
_entity_poly.pdbx_strand_id
1 'polypeptide(L)' 'MESGWKFPEQQALAQQAEAMLQIGDDHESVLRFLRNGGLSKIDSMRVLSQATGIPLLKARDIVQSSQAWR' A
#
# COMPACT_ATOMS: atom_id res chain seq x y z
N MET A 1 17.29 -4.19 7.89
CA MET A 1 16.54 -3.69 6.73
C MET A 1 16.24 -2.23 7.00
N GLU A 2 16.97 -1.31 6.35
CA GLU A 2 16.63 0.12 6.44
C GLU A 2 15.27 0.32 5.77
N SER A 3 14.31 0.84 6.52
CA SER A 3 12.96 1.10 5.99
C SER A 3 13.08 2.22 4.97
N GLY A 4 12.88 1.94 3.68
CA GLY A 4 13.00 2.90 2.58
C GLY A 4 11.91 3.99 2.55
N TRP A 5 11.31 4.28 3.70
CA TRP A 5 10.29 5.30 3.89
C TRP A 5 10.94 6.62 4.24
N LYS A 6 10.52 7.68 3.56
CA LYS A 6 11.14 9.00 3.69
C LYS A 6 10.76 9.69 5.00
N PHE A 7 9.65 9.28 5.60
CA PHE A 7 9.10 9.86 6.82
C PHE A 7 8.44 8.81 7.73
N PRO A 8 8.43 9.02 9.06
CA PRO A 8 7.84 8.10 10.03
C PRO A 8 6.35 7.80 9.79
N GLU A 9 5.57 8.79 9.34
CA GLU A 9 4.16 8.61 9.03
C GLU A 9 3.92 7.62 7.88
N GLN A 10 4.83 7.57 6.89
CA GLN A 10 4.73 6.61 5.79
C GLN A 10 4.98 5.18 6.26
N GLN A 11 5.90 5.00 7.21
CA GLN A 11 6.16 3.71 7.82
C GLN A 11 4.96 3.22 8.65
N ALA A 12 4.33 4.11 9.43
CA ALA A 12 3.12 3.77 10.20
C ALA A 12 1.96 3.37 9.28
N LEU A 13 1.75 4.09 8.17
CA LEU A 13 0.72 3.76 7.19
C LEU A 13 1.00 2.41 6.49
N ALA A 14 2.26 2.11 6.19
CA ALA A 14 2.64 0.82 5.62
C ALA A 14 2.35 -0.35 6.59
N GLN A 15 2.72 -0.20 7.87
CA GLN A 15 2.44 -1.20 8.91
C GLN A 15 0.94 -1.43 9.10
N GLN A 16 0.16 -0.34 9.11
CA GLN A 16 -1.30 -0.45 9.26
C GLN A 16 -1.94 -1.13 8.03
N ALA A 17 -1.47 -0.83 6.82
CA ALA A 17 -1.95 -1.48 5.61
C ALA A 17 -1.61 -2.99 5.58
N GLU A 18 -0.44 -3.37 6.09
CA GLU A 18 -0.08 -4.77 6.27
C GLU A 18 -1.03 -5.47 7.26
N ALA A 19 -1.31 -4.83 8.40
CA ALA A 19 -2.25 -5.37 9.38
C ALA A 19 -3.66 -5.54 8.80
N MET A 20 -4.15 -4.59 8.00
CA MET A 20 -5.44 -4.70 7.30
C MET A 20 -5.51 -5.94 6.40
N LEU A 21 -4.45 -6.18 5.61
CA LEU A 21 -4.38 -7.36 4.75
C LEU A 21 -4.34 -8.67 5.54
N GLN A 22 -3.63 -8.68 6.68
CA GLN A 22 -3.56 -9.86 7.55
C GLN A 22 -4.91 -10.22 8.20
N ILE A 23 -5.76 -9.22 8.50
CA ILE A 23 -7.11 -9.46 9.03
C ILE A 23 -8.16 -9.77 7.95
N GLY A 24 -7.76 -9.73 6.67
CA GLY A 24 -8.60 -10.10 5.53
C GLY A 24 -9.29 -8.95 4.81
N ASP A 25 -8.89 -7.70 5.05
CA ASP A 25 -9.38 -6.57 4.26
C ASP A 25 -8.95 -6.70 2.78
N ASP A 26 -9.78 -6.21 1.87
CA ASP A 26 -9.48 -6.23 0.45
C ASP A 26 -8.48 -5.14 0.04
N HIS A 27 -7.85 -5.34 -1.14
CA HIS A 27 -6.89 -4.39 -1.68
C HIS A 27 -7.49 -2.99 -1.89
N GLU A 28 -8.78 -2.88 -2.19
CA GLU A 28 -9.41 -1.58 -2.46
C GLU A 28 -9.52 -0.74 -1.17
N SER A 29 -9.90 -1.37 -0.07
CA SER A 29 -9.99 -0.75 1.25
C SER A 29 -8.62 -0.27 1.73
N VAL A 30 -7.60 -1.11 1.53
CA VAL A 30 -6.20 -0.78 1.84
C VAL A 30 -5.70 0.39 0.99
N LEU A 31 -6.00 0.39 -0.32
CA LEU A 31 -5.57 1.47 -1.22
C LEU A 31 -6.27 2.81 -0.92
N ARG A 32 -7.54 2.79 -0.51
CA ARG A 32 -8.22 4.00 -0.01
C ARG A 32 -7.60 4.51 1.27
N PHE A 33 -7.29 3.62 2.22
CA PHE A 33 -6.60 3.98 3.45
C PHE A 33 -5.26 4.67 3.16
N LEU A 34 -4.43 4.07 2.29
CA LEU A 34 -3.13 4.62 1.92
C LEU A 34 -3.25 5.99 1.23
N ARG A 35 -4.20 6.14 0.29
CA ARG A 35 -4.48 7.43 -0.37
C ARG A 35 -4.91 8.50 0.63
N ASN A 36 -5.83 8.16 1.53
CA ASN A 36 -6.33 9.08 2.54
C ASN A 36 -5.25 9.48 3.55
N GLY A 37 -4.29 8.59 3.82
CA GLY A 37 -3.09 8.86 4.59
C GLY A 37 -2.03 9.70 3.85
N GLY A 38 -2.28 10.10 2.61
CA GLY A 38 -1.40 10.97 1.84
C GLY A 38 -0.24 10.26 1.12
N LEU A 39 -0.23 8.92 1.07
CA LEU A 39 0.77 8.21 0.26
C LEU A 39 0.54 8.48 -1.22
N SER A 40 1.62 8.55 -1.99
CA SER A 40 1.52 8.62 -3.43
C SER A 40 1.05 7.28 -4.01
N LYS A 41 0.60 7.31 -5.28
CA LYS A 41 0.27 6.09 -6.03
C LYS A 41 1.46 5.13 -6.11
N ILE A 42 2.68 5.65 -6.26
CA ILE A 42 3.92 4.84 -6.32
C ILE A 42 4.22 4.22 -4.96
N ASP A 43 4.10 4.99 -3.89
CA ASP A 43 4.33 4.48 -2.53
C ASP A 43 3.29 3.41 -2.17
N SER A 44 2.03 3.59 -2.59
CA SER A 44 0.97 2.60 -2.42
C SER A 44 1.28 1.28 -3.13
N MET A 45 1.89 1.31 -4.32
CA MET A 45 2.37 0.09 -5.00
C MET A 45 3.47 -0.61 -4.21
N ARG A 46 4.39 0.15 -3.61
CA ARG A 46 5.48 -0.38 -2.80
C ARG A 46 4.95 -1.03 -1.52
N VAL A 47 4.05 -0.35 -0.81
CA VAL A 47 3.38 -0.90 0.39
C VAL A 47 2.66 -2.20 0.03
N LEU A 48 1.85 -2.19 -1.03
CA LEU A 48 1.08 -3.37 -1.42
C LEU A 48 1.99 -4.55 -1.81
N SER A 49 3.07 -4.29 -2.56
CA SER A 49 4.06 -5.30 -2.92
C SER A 49 4.75 -5.91 -1.71
N GLN A 50 5.13 -5.08 -0.73
CA GLN A 50 5.74 -5.54 0.52
C GLN A 50 4.77 -6.34 1.38
N ALA A 51 3.58 -5.80 1.62
CA ALA A 51 2.59 -6.40 2.52
C ALA A 51 2.00 -7.72 2.01
N THR A 52 1.91 -7.90 0.69
CA THR A 52 1.36 -9.13 0.08
C THR A 52 2.42 -10.08 -0.47
N GLY A 53 3.69 -9.66 -0.49
CA GLY A 53 4.79 -10.41 -1.11
C GLY A 53 4.69 -10.55 -2.64
N ILE A 54 3.76 -9.85 -3.30
CA ILE A 54 3.63 -9.92 -4.76
C ILE A 54 4.69 -9.05 -5.46
N PRO A 55 5.09 -9.40 -6.68
CA PRO A 55 6.00 -8.56 -7.47
C PRO A 55 5.42 -7.15 -7.70
N LEU A 56 6.28 -6.14 -7.74
CA LEU A 56 5.89 -4.74 -7.93
C LEU A 56 5.06 -4.52 -9.21
N LEU A 57 5.33 -5.30 -10.27
CA LEU A 57 4.54 -5.27 -11.50
C LEU A 57 3.08 -5.62 -11.25
N LYS A 58 2.83 -6.68 -10.47
CA LYS A 58 1.48 -7.11 -10.09
C LYS A 58 0.82 -6.09 -9.16
N ALA A 59 1.57 -5.53 -8.22
CA ALA A 59 1.08 -4.46 -7.35
C ALA A 59 0.67 -3.21 -8.15
N ARG A 60 1.47 -2.84 -9.17
CA ARG A 60 1.14 -1.74 -10.10
C ARG A 60 -0.18 -1.99 -10.80
N ASP A 61 -0.39 -3.19 -11.33
CA ASP A 61 -1.60 -3.52 -12.09
C ASP A 61 -2.86 -3.46 -11.19
N ILE A 62 -2.75 -3.90 -9.93
CA ILE A 62 -3.82 -3.76 -8.92
C ILE A 62 -4.08 -2.28 -8.61
N VAL A 63 -3.04 -1.50 -8.33
CA VAL A 63 -3.17 -0.07 -8.00
C VAL A 63 -3.71 0.74 -9.18
N GLN A 64 -3.35 0.40 -10.42
CA GLN A 64 -3.86 1.06 -11.61
C GLN A 64 -5.34 0.74 -11.87
N SER A 65 -5.80 -0.46 -11.51
CA SER A 65 -7.19 -0.87 -11.68
C SER A 65 -8.11 -0.43 -10.54
N SER A 66 -7.55 -0.08 -9.38
CA SER A 66 -8.27 0.39 -8.19
C SER A 66 -9.07 1.68 -8.41
N GLN A 67 -10.27 1.75 -7.83
CA GLN A 67 -11.06 2.98 -7.86
C GLN A 67 -10.42 4.07 -6.99
N ALA A 68 -9.68 3.68 -5.96
CA ALA A 68 -8.90 4.60 -5.14
C ALA A 68 -7.85 5.39 -5.93
N TRP A 69 -7.48 5.00 -7.15
CA TRP A 69 -6.44 5.70 -7.94
C TRP A 69 -6.82 5.95 -9.40
N ARG A 70 -8.12 5.89 -9.72
CA ARG A 70 -8.72 6.48 -10.92
C ARG A 70 -9.02 7.95 -10.68
#